data_AF-A8NG41-F1
#
_entry.id   AF-A8NG41-F1
#
_cell.length_a   1.000
_cell.length_b   1.000
_cell.length_c   1.000
_cell.angle_alpha   90.00
_cell.angle_beta   90.00
_cell.angle_gamma   90.00
#
_symmetry.space_group_name_H-M   'P 1'
#
loop_
_entity.id
_entity.type
_entity.pdbx_description
1 polymer ?
#
loop_
_entity_poly.entity_id
_entity_poly.type
_entity_poly.pdbx_seq_one_letter_code
_entity_poly.pdbx_strand_id
1 'polypeptide(L)'
;MATRPGGWLQGRTIRKASGMPSASTTRSSTPQTVTATPNTIYGGGVKDPSGRTVEYWDMADQCPVSPCPICNKILRKLAFMPQTFEDLTVEKEVAVRRRIAKDFNKRREDFPDLRSYNDYLEEVEEITFNLINEVDIPETEARIAKYKAENAAIIELNLQREEAYARALREQEEYERREKEQRALELRRAEEEEREEKEKDKRSIIDKLETSDKDASELVAKARASAQKRTNAKAATTGFRSTADLLRTRAAQSTEVPDVPHVPIQDDYTAYEDMFVLKPVYNDFLGDAVRRDREGIMRAGGYMLEEAWERAIRSAVAGLEVPPLVGLDVPAPPASKLDSSGDVIMT
;
A
#
# COMPACT_ATOMS: atom_id res chain seq x y z
N MET A 1 -5.43 -61.94 16.09
CA MET A 1 -5.37 -60.90 17.15
C MET A 1 -4.08 -60.11 16.91
N ALA A 2 -4.19 -58.97 16.23
CA ALA A 2 -4.04 -57.60 16.80
C ALA A 2 -2.53 -57.23 16.98
N THR A 3 -1.83 -56.44 16.13
CA THR A 3 -1.93 -55.03 15.63
C THR A 3 -0.78 -54.15 16.18
N ARG A 4 0.19 -53.80 15.29
CA ARG A 4 0.98 -52.54 15.11
C ARG A 4 1.63 -51.84 16.37
N PRO A 5 2.25 -50.63 16.26
CA PRO A 5 3.67 -50.41 15.92
C PRO A 5 4.40 -49.33 16.78
N GLY A 6 5.69 -49.11 16.52
CA GLY A 6 6.31 -47.76 16.47
C GLY A 6 6.72 -47.07 17.79
N GLY A 7 8.00 -46.76 17.92
CA GLY A 7 8.52 -45.94 19.02
C GLY A 7 9.79 -45.19 18.66
N TRP A 8 9.65 -44.05 17.98
CA TRP A 8 10.64 -42.96 17.96
C TRP A 8 9.87 -41.64 17.87
N LEU A 9 9.86 -40.88 18.97
CA LEU A 9 9.72 -39.41 19.04
C LEU A 9 9.74 -39.00 20.53
N GLN A 10 10.83 -38.34 20.95
CA GLN A 10 10.94 -37.68 22.24
C GLN A 10 10.15 -36.36 22.21
N GLY A 11 9.20 -36.21 23.13
CA GLY A 11 8.49 -34.94 23.39
C GLY A 11 9.24 -34.08 24.41
N ARG A 12 9.39 -32.79 24.12
CA ARG A 12 9.81 -31.77 25.09
C ARG A 12 8.55 -31.11 25.67
N THR A 13 8.46 -31.12 27.00
CA THR A 13 7.33 -30.59 27.78
C THR A 13 7.42 -29.07 27.91
N ILE A 14 6.29 -28.37 27.71
CA ILE A 14 6.05 -27.02 28.22
C ILE A 14 4.70 -27.04 28.97
N ARG A 15 4.72 -26.53 30.20
CA ARG A 15 3.65 -26.63 31.21
C ARG A 15 2.43 -25.79 30.84
N LYS A 16 1.25 -26.31 31.21
CA LYS A 16 -0.07 -25.68 31.12
C LYS A 16 -0.54 -25.25 32.51
N ALA A 17 -1.02 -24.02 32.64
CA ALA A 17 -1.99 -23.55 33.64
C ALA A 17 -2.77 -22.41 32.96
N SER A 18 -4.08 -22.18 33.12
CA SER A 18 -5.24 -22.92 33.62
C SER A 18 -6.46 -22.03 33.31
N GLY A 19 -7.59 -22.62 32.91
CA GLY A 19 -8.93 -22.01 33.03
C GLY A 19 -9.46 -21.15 31.87
N MET A 20 -10.40 -21.69 31.09
CA MET A 20 -11.45 -20.91 30.40
C MET A 20 -12.63 -20.69 31.40
N PRO A 21 -13.63 -19.83 31.09
CA PRO A 21 -14.70 -20.28 30.18
C PRO A 21 -15.26 -19.21 29.20
N SER A 22 -15.76 -19.74 28.07
CA SER A 22 -16.94 -19.33 27.27
C SER A 22 -17.03 -17.95 26.56
N ALA A 23 -16.85 -18.04 25.24
CA ALA A 23 -17.61 -17.44 24.13
C ALA A 23 -18.42 -16.14 24.33
N SER A 24 -18.08 -15.13 23.51
CA SER A 24 -19.06 -14.42 22.69
C SER A 24 -18.40 -13.83 21.43
N THR A 25 -19.09 -13.98 20.31
CA THR A 25 -18.78 -13.42 18.99
C THR A 25 -18.64 -11.90 19.06
N THR A 26 -17.57 -11.33 18.52
CA THR A 26 -17.57 -9.91 18.11
C THR A 26 -16.67 -9.70 16.91
N ARG A 27 -17.25 -8.99 15.95
CA ARG A 27 -16.74 -8.70 14.61
C ARG A 27 -15.55 -7.76 14.73
N SER A 28 -14.46 -8.07 14.04
CA SER A 28 -13.31 -7.18 13.91
C SER A 28 -13.73 -5.96 13.08
N SER A 29 -13.86 -4.80 13.74
CA SER A 29 -14.07 -3.51 13.09
C SER A 29 -12.74 -2.99 12.57
N THR A 30 -12.65 -2.90 11.25
CA THR A 30 -11.66 -2.10 10.52
C THR A 30 -11.75 -0.62 10.93
N PRO A 31 -10.66 0.08 11.28
CA PRO A 31 -10.67 1.54 11.30
C PRO A 31 -10.57 2.05 9.86
N GLN A 32 -11.51 2.89 9.45
CA GLN A 32 -11.43 3.63 8.19
C GLN A 32 -10.73 4.95 8.43
N THR A 33 -9.43 5.00 8.13
CA THR A 33 -8.67 6.24 8.05
C THR A 33 -8.88 6.83 6.65
N VAL A 34 -9.64 7.91 6.55
CA VAL A 34 -9.83 8.66 5.29
C VAL A 34 -9.00 9.93 5.38
N THR A 35 -7.89 9.95 4.64
CA THR A 35 -7.10 11.16 4.38
C THR A 35 -7.96 12.19 3.63
N ALA A 36 -8.21 13.33 4.26
CA ALA A 36 -8.86 14.47 3.64
C ALA A 36 -7.90 15.17 2.67
N THR A 37 -8.10 15.01 1.36
CA THR A 37 -7.65 15.99 0.37
C THR A 37 -8.69 17.11 0.29
N PRO A 38 -8.33 18.38 0.55
CA PRO A 38 -9.24 19.47 0.23
C PRO A 38 -9.25 19.65 -1.29
N ASN A 39 -10.42 19.47 -1.91
CA ASN A 39 -10.75 19.69 -3.34
C ASN A 39 -10.80 18.48 -4.29
N THR A 40 -11.34 17.35 -3.85
CA THR A 40 -11.97 16.41 -4.80
C THR A 40 -13.49 16.55 -4.71
N ILE A 41 -14.02 17.58 -5.38
CA ILE A 41 -15.44 17.67 -5.69
C ILE A 41 -15.74 16.49 -6.63
N TYR A 42 -16.44 15.48 -6.13
CA TYR A 42 -17.08 14.47 -6.96
C TYR A 42 -18.17 15.17 -7.79
N GLY A 43 -17.78 15.71 -8.94
CA GLY A 43 -18.64 16.44 -9.85
C GLY A 43 -18.53 15.85 -11.25
N GLY A 44 -19.21 14.72 -11.49
CA GLY A 44 -19.52 14.23 -12.83
C GLY A 44 -20.57 15.10 -13.54
N GLY A 45 -20.35 16.42 -13.57
CA GLY A 45 -21.25 17.39 -14.19
C GLY A 45 -20.81 17.72 -15.61
N VAL A 46 -21.76 17.74 -16.55
CA VAL A 46 -21.55 18.23 -17.92
C VAL A 46 -21.08 19.69 -17.85
N LYS A 47 -19.91 19.97 -18.41
CA LYS A 47 -19.35 21.33 -18.48
C LYS A 47 -19.92 22.06 -19.68
N ASP A 48 -20.36 23.30 -19.46
CA ASP A 48 -20.76 24.19 -20.56
C ASP A 48 -19.54 24.55 -21.43
N PRO A 49 -19.74 25.02 -22.68
CA PRO A 49 -18.65 25.45 -23.58
C PRO A 49 -17.79 26.61 -23.03
N SER A 50 -18.16 27.22 -21.89
CA SER A 50 -17.36 28.21 -21.16
C SER A 50 -16.43 27.60 -20.09
N GLY A 51 -16.45 26.26 -19.92
CA GLY A 51 -15.61 25.54 -18.96
C GLY A 51 -16.10 25.54 -17.51
N ARG A 52 -17.24 26.19 -17.21
CA ARG A 52 -17.89 26.11 -15.89
C ARG A 52 -18.81 24.89 -15.81
N THR A 53 -18.72 24.17 -14.69
CA THR A 53 -19.73 23.20 -14.29
C THR A 53 -20.97 23.95 -13.84
N VAL A 54 -22.12 23.66 -14.44
CA VAL A 54 -23.40 24.18 -13.98
C VAL A 54 -23.74 23.45 -12.69
N GLU A 55 -23.52 24.10 -11.55
CA GLU A 55 -24.05 23.60 -10.28
C GLU A 55 -25.57 23.75 -10.35
N TYR A 56 -26.25 22.63 -10.56
CA TYR A 56 -27.70 22.54 -10.41
C TYR A 56 -28.03 22.86 -8.94
N TRP A 57 -28.45 24.09 -8.68
CA TRP A 57 -28.90 24.55 -7.37
C TRP A 57 -30.41 24.31 -7.27
N ASP A 58 -30.81 23.24 -6.58
CA ASP A 58 -32.20 23.04 -6.18
C ASP A 58 -32.50 23.92 -4.95
N MET A 59 -33.67 24.57 -4.89
CA MET A 59 -34.13 25.27 -3.67
C MET A 59 -34.27 24.35 -2.44
N ALA A 60 -34.23 23.02 -2.64
CA ALA A 60 -34.21 22.00 -1.59
C ALA A 60 -32.80 21.68 -1.06
N ASP A 61 -31.73 22.19 -1.68
CA ASP A 61 -30.35 22.07 -1.20
C ASP A 61 -30.01 23.06 -0.07
N GLN A 62 -30.97 23.89 0.34
CA GLN A 62 -30.96 24.51 1.67
C GLN A 62 -31.04 23.38 2.71
N CYS A 63 -29.89 22.88 3.15
CA CYS A 63 -29.83 21.95 4.27
C CYS A 63 -30.67 22.53 5.41
N PRO A 64 -31.73 21.85 5.86
CA PRO A 64 -32.58 22.35 6.91
C PRO A 64 -31.71 22.52 8.14
N VAL A 65 -31.63 23.76 8.61
CA VAL A 65 -30.94 24.14 9.82
C VAL A 65 -31.71 23.49 10.97
N SER A 66 -31.34 22.26 11.33
CA SER A 66 -32.00 21.50 12.38
C SER A 66 -31.28 21.73 13.71
N PRO A 67 -32.03 21.99 14.80
CA PRO A 67 -31.45 22.01 16.12
C PRO A 67 -30.98 20.61 16.51
N CYS A 68 -29.86 20.52 17.22
CA CYS A 68 -29.41 19.25 17.80
C CYS A 68 -30.49 18.71 18.75
N PRO A 69 -30.89 17.42 18.66
CA PRO A 69 -31.95 16.85 19.50
C PRO A 69 -31.60 16.75 20.99
N ILE A 70 -30.32 16.93 21.35
CA ILE A 70 -29.83 16.82 22.74
C ILE A 70 -29.66 18.20 23.36
N CYS A 71 -28.97 19.11 22.66
CA CYS A 71 -28.60 20.42 23.21
C CYS A 71 -29.29 21.62 22.55
N ASN A 72 -30.18 21.38 21.58
CA ASN A 72 -30.92 22.40 20.82
C ASN A 72 -30.05 23.46 20.12
N LYS A 73 -28.73 23.27 20.06
CA LYS A 73 -27.83 24.16 19.31
C LYS A 73 -28.13 24.03 17.82
N ILE A 74 -28.21 25.17 17.15
CA ILE A 74 -28.44 25.26 15.72
C ILE A 74 -27.20 24.73 14.97
N LEU A 75 -27.35 23.60 14.28
CA LEU A 75 -26.26 22.97 13.52
C LEU A 75 -26.24 23.51 12.07
N ARG A 76 -25.04 23.70 11.53
CA ARG A 76 -24.82 24.18 10.15
C ARG A 76 -24.03 23.14 9.36
N LYS A 77 -24.35 22.96 8.07
CA LYS A 77 -23.71 21.98 7.19
C LYS A 77 -22.17 22.09 7.16
N LEU A 78 -21.64 23.32 7.17
CA LEU A 78 -20.19 23.59 7.15
C LEU A 78 -19.50 23.42 8.52
N ALA A 79 -20.26 23.28 9.61
CA ALA A 79 -19.72 23.17 10.97
C ALA A 79 -19.49 21.71 11.41
N PHE A 80 -19.86 20.73 10.57
CA PHE A 80 -19.55 19.33 10.83
C PHE A 80 -18.10 19.05 10.44
N MET A 81 -17.28 18.62 11.40
CA MET A 81 -15.94 18.11 11.15
C MET A 81 -15.94 16.58 11.25
N PRO A 82 -15.12 15.88 10.45
CA PRO A 82 -14.97 14.44 10.61
C PRO A 82 -14.38 14.12 11.99
N GLN A 83 -14.95 13.11 12.66
CA GLN A 83 -14.45 12.66 13.95
C GLN A 83 -13.13 11.92 13.75
N THR A 84 -12.08 12.38 14.42
CA THR A 84 -10.76 11.75 14.41
C THR A 84 -10.49 10.97 15.69
N PHE A 85 -11.20 11.31 16.78
CA PHE A 85 -11.07 10.67 18.08
C PHE A 85 -12.40 10.07 18.53
N GLU A 86 -12.34 8.98 19.30
CA GLU A 86 -13.54 8.34 19.87
C GLU A 86 -14.16 9.17 21.01
N ASP A 87 -13.35 10.00 21.67
CA ASP A 87 -13.77 10.85 22.78
C ASP A 87 -14.04 12.30 22.32
N LEU A 88 -15.31 12.72 22.42
CA LEU A 88 -15.77 14.07 22.09
C LEU A 88 -15.14 15.16 22.97
N THR A 89 -14.72 14.82 24.20
CA THR A 89 -14.09 15.77 25.12
C THR A 89 -12.70 16.17 24.61
N VAL A 90 -11.94 15.18 24.12
CA VAL A 90 -10.63 15.38 23.48
C VAL A 90 -10.79 16.19 22.19
N GLU A 91 -11.82 15.92 21.39
CA GLU A 91 -12.07 16.74 20.18
C GLU A 91 -12.37 18.20 20.51
N LYS A 92 -13.19 18.44 21.55
CA LYS A 92 -13.49 19.80 22.04
C LYS A 92 -12.21 20.50 22.51
N GLU A 93 -11.39 19.81 23.29
CA GLU A 93 -10.11 20.31 23.80
C GLU A 93 -9.14 20.65 22.66
N VAL A 94 -8.96 19.75 21.69
CA VAL A 94 -8.09 19.96 20.52
C VAL A 94 -8.60 21.14 19.69
N ALA A 95 -9.92 21.27 19.49
CA ALA A 95 -10.50 22.40 18.75
C ALA A 95 -10.25 23.74 19.47
N VAL A 96 -10.46 23.79 20.79
CA VAL A 96 -10.20 24.99 21.60
C VAL A 96 -8.72 25.33 21.63
N ARG A 97 -7.83 24.37 21.88
CA ARG A 97 -6.38 24.59 21.88
C ARG A 97 -5.88 25.08 20.51
N ARG A 98 -6.37 24.50 19.40
CA ARG A 98 -6.03 24.98 18.05
C ARG A 98 -6.51 26.41 17.79
N ARG A 99 -7.66 26.80 18.34
CA ARG A 99 -8.17 28.18 18.25
C ARG A 99 -7.26 29.14 19.03
N ILE A 100 -6.95 28.81 20.29
CA ILE A 100 -6.15 29.67 21.17
C ILE A 100 -4.70 29.76 20.71
N ALA A 101 -4.08 28.67 20.26
CA ALA A 101 -2.70 28.67 19.76
C ALA A 101 -2.48 29.63 18.58
N LYS A 102 -3.51 29.87 17.75
CA LYS A 102 -3.43 30.85 16.65
C LYS A 102 -3.35 32.29 17.15
N ASP A 103 -4.03 32.60 18.24
CA ASP A 103 -4.05 33.93 18.83
C ASP A 103 -2.85 34.15 19.77
N PHE A 104 -2.42 33.11 20.48
CA PHE A 104 -1.35 33.11 21.48
C PHE A 104 -0.06 32.51 20.93
N ASN A 105 0.44 33.05 19.82
CA ASN A 105 1.58 32.53 19.06
C ASN A 105 2.96 33.10 19.47
N LYS A 106 3.13 33.52 20.74
CA LYS A 106 4.43 33.97 21.25
C LYS A 106 5.34 32.79 21.56
N ARG A 107 6.61 32.88 21.17
CA ARG A 107 7.63 31.85 21.39
C ARG A 107 8.52 32.22 22.55
N ARG A 108 9.30 31.24 23.04
CA ARG A 108 10.33 31.46 24.08
C ARG A 108 11.27 32.62 23.76
N GLU A 109 11.56 32.85 22.49
CA GLU A 109 12.46 33.91 22.00
C GLU A 109 11.89 35.33 22.18
N ASP A 110 10.57 35.47 22.31
CA ASP A 110 9.90 36.76 22.47
C ASP A 110 9.94 37.28 23.93
N PHE A 111 10.41 36.45 24.87
CA PHE A 111 10.44 36.76 26.30
C PHE A 111 11.87 36.94 26.80
N PRO A 112 12.11 37.90 27.72
CA PRO A 112 13.44 38.14 28.28
C PRO A 112 13.86 37.07 29.30
N ASP A 113 12.92 36.48 30.03
CA ASP A 113 13.19 35.50 31.09
C ASP A 113 12.28 34.25 30.96
N LEU A 114 12.80 33.10 31.39
CA LEU A 114 12.07 31.84 31.37
C LEU A 114 10.84 31.88 32.28
N ARG A 115 10.91 32.60 33.41
CA ARG A 115 9.77 32.72 34.33
C ARG A 115 8.59 33.41 33.65
N SER A 116 8.84 34.53 32.97
CA SER A 116 7.79 35.25 32.23
C SER A 116 7.16 34.42 31.11
N TYR A 117 7.94 33.55 30.47
CA TYR A 117 7.42 32.62 29.47
C TYR A 117 6.53 31.55 30.10
N ASN A 118 6.94 30.98 31.23
CA ASN A 118 6.13 29.98 31.93
C ASN A 118 4.84 30.59 32.50
N ASP A 119 4.91 31.79 33.09
CA ASP A 119 3.73 32.51 33.57
C ASP A 119 2.73 32.75 32.42
N TYR A 120 3.23 33.11 31.22
CA TYR A 120 2.41 33.22 30.01
C TYR A 120 1.78 31.89 29.58
N LEU A 121 2.51 30.77 29.64
CA LEU A 121 1.95 29.45 29.31
C LEU A 121 0.85 29.04 30.30
N GLU A 122 1.02 29.33 31.59
CA GLU A 122 -0.01 29.10 32.61
C GLU A 122 -1.25 29.96 32.34
N GLU A 123 -1.10 31.24 31.99
CA GLU A 123 -2.22 32.11 31.60
C GLU A 123 -2.98 31.56 30.37
N VAL A 124 -2.25 31.04 29.39
CA VAL A 124 -2.85 30.40 28.20
C VAL A 124 -3.63 29.14 28.60
N GLU A 125 -3.09 28.30 29.47
CA GLU A 125 -3.78 27.09 29.96
C GLU A 125 -4.98 27.42 30.86
N GLU A 126 -4.94 28.50 31.63
CA GLU A 126 -6.11 28.95 32.40
C GLU A 126 -7.26 29.34 31.45
N ILE A 127 -6.94 30.08 30.37
CA ILE A 127 -7.94 30.49 29.37
C ILE A 127 -8.48 29.27 28.61
N THR A 128 -7.64 28.31 28.21
CA THR A 128 -8.09 27.09 27.53
C THR A 128 -8.96 26.24 28.46
N PHE A 129 -8.58 26.08 29.73
CA PHE A 129 -9.33 25.30 30.71
C PHE A 129 -10.73 25.88 30.95
N ASN A 130 -10.83 27.21 31.11
CA ASN A 130 -12.12 27.89 31.28
C ASN A 130 -13.04 27.68 30.06
N LEU A 131 -12.49 27.76 28.85
CA LEU A 131 -13.25 27.52 27.61
C LEU A 131 -13.68 26.04 27.43
N ILE A 132 -12.84 25.08 27.84
CA ILE A 132 -13.16 23.65 27.75
C ILE A 132 -14.30 23.31 28.72
N ASN A 133 -14.23 23.82 29.96
CA ASN A 133 -15.19 23.54 31.03
C ASN A 133 -16.40 24.46 31.04
N GLU A 134 -16.48 25.42 30.11
CA GLU A 134 -17.60 26.38 30.00
C GLU A 134 -17.78 27.27 31.25
N VAL A 135 -16.66 27.59 31.91
CA VAL A 135 -16.62 28.49 33.07
C VAL A 135 -16.31 29.90 32.58
N ASP A 136 -17.16 30.88 32.96
CA ASP A 136 -16.97 32.31 32.70
C ASP A 136 -16.57 32.67 31.25
N ILE A 137 -17.30 32.08 30.28
CA ILE A 137 -17.14 32.32 28.84
C ILE A 137 -17.11 33.82 28.47
N PRO A 138 -18.01 34.71 28.95
CA PRO A 138 -17.98 36.10 28.50
C PRO A 138 -16.74 36.86 28.97
N GLU A 139 -16.22 36.56 30.17
CA GLU A 139 -15.03 37.21 30.70
C GLU A 139 -13.76 36.74 30.00
N THR A 140 -13.66 35.43 29.77
CA THR A 140 -12.55 34.81 29.05
C THR A 140 -12.50 35.28 27.58
N GLU A 141 -13.64 35.36 26.90
CA GLU A 141 -13.72 35.91 25.54
C GLU A 141 -13.36 37.40 25.49
N ALA A 142 -13.75 38.19 26.49
CA ALA A 142 -13.35 39.59 26.59
C ALA A 142 -11.83 39.73 26.81
N ARG A 143 -11.22 38.85 27.61
CA ARG A 143 -9.76 38.81 27.81
C ARG A 143 -9.03 38.46 26.51
N ILE A 144 -9.52 37.47 25.78
CA ILE A 144 -9.00 37.10 24.45
C ILE A 144 -9.11 38.28 23.48
N ALA A 145 -10.26 38.97 23.44
CA ALA A 145 -10.46 40.09 22.53
C ALA A 145 -9.51 41.26 22.83
N LYS A 146 -9.28 41.58 24.11
CA LYS A 146 -8.27 42.57 24.53
C LYS A 146 -6.87 42.17 24.08
N TYR A 147 -6.47 40.93 24.36
CA TYR A 147 -5.16 40.42 23.96
C TYR A 147 -4.94 40.49 22.44
N LYS A 148 -5.95 40.09 21.65
CA LYS A 148 -5.89 40.19 20.18
C LYS A 148 -5.73 41.63 19.72
N ALA A 149 -6.46 42.58 20.31
CA ALA A 149 -6.38 43.98 19.92
C ALA A 149 -5.00 44.59 20.23
N GLU A 150 -4.42 44.25 21.38
CA GLU A 150 -3.10 44.74 21.81
C GLU A 150 -1.95 44.10 21.03
N ASN A 151 -2.06 42.82 20.68
CA ASN A 151 -0.98 42.04 20.07
C ASN A 151 -1.18 41.74 18.58
N ALA A 152 -2.17 42.35 17.91
CA ALA A 152 -2.51 42.05 16.50
C ALA A 152 -1.29 42.05 15.56
N ALA A 153 -0.43 43.07 15.67
CA ALA A 153 0.76 43.20 14.82
C ALA A 153 1.81 42.10 15.10
N ILE A 154 1.98 41.70 16.36
CA ILE A 154 2.92 40.64 16.75
C ILE A 154 2.40 39.29 16.26
N ILE A 155 1.10 39.05 16.40
CA ILE A 155 0.44 37.83 15.95
C ILE A 155 0.62 37.64 14.44
N GLU A 156 0.39 38.71 13.66
CA GLU A 156 0.56 38.66 12.21
C GLU A 156 2.02 38.41 11.80
N LEU A 157 2.99 39.06 12.44
CA LEU A 157 4.42 38.84 12.18
C LEU A 157 4.83 37.38 12.46
N ASN A 158 4.38 36.82 13.58
CA ASN A 158 4.70 35.44 13.95
C ASN A 158 4.02 34.43 13.00
N LEU A 159 2.80 34.71 12.55
CA LEU A 159 2.14 33.88 11.54
C LEU A 159 2.91 33.86 10.21
N GLN A 160 3.36 35.03 9.73
CA GLN A 160 4.18 35.12 8.52
C GLN A 160 5.51 34.37 8.64
N ARG A 161 6.14 34.40 9.83
CA ARG A 161 7.35 33.61 10.12
C ARG A 161 7.08 32.11 10.07
N GLU A 162 5.97 31.65 10.62
CA GLU A 162 5.56 30.24 10.58
C GLU A 162 5.25 29.77 9.16
N GLU A 163 4.56 30.57 8.37
CA GLU A 163 4.28 30.28 6.97
C GLU A 163 5.55 30.25 6.12
N ALA A 164 6.51 31.15 6.37
CA ALA A 164 7.81 31.14 5.70
C ALA A 164 8.61 29.86 6.06
N TYR A 165 8.65 29.49 7.34
CA TYR A 165 9.30 28.27 7.80
C TYR A 165 8.66 27.01 7.19
N ALA A 166 7.32 26.93 7.21
CA ALA A 166 6.58 25.81 6.62
C ALA A 166 6.80 25.71 5.10
N ARG A 167 6.89 26.83 4.38
CA ARG A 167 7.24 26.84 2.95
C ARG A 167 8.67 26.33 2.72
N ALA A 168 9.64 26.81 3.48
CA ALA A 168 11.03 26.36 3.36
C ALA A 168 11.17 24.85 3.62
N LEU A 169 10.46 24.31 4.62
CA LEU A 169 10.46 22.87 4.90
C LEU A 169 9.85 22.06 3.74
N ARG A 170 8.72 22.50 3.18
CA ARG A 170 8.11 21.85 2.00
C ARG A 170 9.04 21.88 0.79
N GLU A 171 9.73 22.99 0.55
CA GLU A 171 10.70 23.11 -0.55
C GLU A 171 11.88 22.13 -0.37
N GLN A 172 12.35 21.93 0.86
CA GLN A 172 13.38 20.93 1.17
C GLN A 172 12.88 19.50 0.90
N GLU A 173 11.69 19.14 1.37
CA GLU A 173 11.09 17.82 1.12
C GLU A 173 10.87 17.54 -0.38
N GLU A 174 10.43 18.56 -1.14
CA GLU A 174 10.32 18.44 -2.59
C GLU A 174 11.66 18.28 -3.28
N TYR A 175 12.69 18.99 -2.83
CA TYR A 175 14.04 18.85 -3.36
C TYR A 175 14.57 17.43 -3.14
N GLU A 176 14.45 16.90 -1.91
CA GLU A 176 14.84 15.51 -1.60
C GLU A 176 14.05 14.49 -2.43
N ARG A 177 12.75 14.71 -2.63
CA ARG A 177 11.93 13.86 -3.49
C ARG A 177 12.43 13.88 -4.94
N ARG A 178 12.72 15.06 -5.49
CA ARG A 178 13.24 15.23 -6.86
C ARG A 178 14.61 14.58 -7.03
N GLU A 179 15.52 14.71 -6.06
CA GLU A 179 16.81 14.04 -6.09
C GLU A 179 16.67 12.51 -6.09
N LYS A 180 15.74 11.97 -5.28
CA LYS A 180 15.45 10.54 -5.26
C LYS A 180 14.86 10.05 -6.58
N GLU A 181 13.96 10.81 -7.18
CA GLU A 181 13.37 10.50 -8.50
C GLU A 181 14.44 10.54 -9.60
N GLN A 182 15.31 11.55 -9.61
CA GLN A 182 16.42 11.66 -10.55
C GLN A 182 17.37 10.47 -10.43
N ARG A 183 17.76 10.11 -9.20
CA ARG A 183 18.63 8.96 -8.93
C ARG A 183 18.00 7.63 -9.37
N ALA A 184 16.68 7.48 -9.18
CA ALA A 184 15.95 6.31 -9.66
C ALA A 184 15.88 6.26 -11.19
N LEU A 185 15.70 7.41 -11.84
CA LEU A 185 15.68 7.52 -13.30
C LEU A 185 17.05 7.21 -13.91
N GLU A 186 18.13 7.72 -13.31
CA GLU A 186 19.51 7.41 -13.72
C GLU A 186 19.81 5.92 -13.57
N LEU A 187 19.41 5.30 -12.46
CA LEU A 187 19.56 3.86 -12.26
C LEU A 187 18.80 3.06 -13.32
N ARG A 188 17.57 3.46 -13.66
CA ARG A 188 16.77 2.82 -14.70
C ARG A 188 17.42 2.94 -16.08
N ARG A 189 17.93 4.13 -16.43
CA ARG A 189 18.67 4.34 -17.69
C ARG A 189 19.92 3.47 -17.75
N ALA A 190 20.68 3.40 -16.65
CA ALA A 190 21.86 2.55 -16.57
C ALA A 190 21.52 1.04 -16.72
N GLU A 191 20.38 0.60 -16.18
CA GLU A 191 19.92 -0.79 -16.36
C GLU A 191 19.51 -1.09 -17.81
N GLU A 192 18.83 -0.15 -18.48
CA GLU A 192 18.47 -0.25 -19.90
C GLU A 192 19.73 -0.31 -20.79
N GLU A 193 20.72 0.58 -20.54
CA GLU A 193 22.02 0.55 -21.21
C GLU A 193 22.77 -0.78 -20.97
N GLU A 194 22.73 -1.33 -19.75
CA GLU A 194 23.35 -2.62 -19.44
C GLU A 194 22.67 -3.77 -20.20
N ARG A 195 21.33 -3.73 -20.37
CA ARG A 195 20.60 -4.72 -21.17
C ARG A 195 21.03 -4.66 -22.63
N GLU A 196 21.15 -3.46 -23.21
CA GLU A 196 21.65 -3.28 -24.58
C GLU A 196 23.10 -3.76 -24.75
N GLU A 197 23.99 -3.46 -23.80
CA GLU A 197 25.37 -3.96 -23.81
C GLU A 197 25.40 -5.49 -23.82
N LYS A 198 24.58 -6.14 -22.97
CA LYS A 198 24.46 -7.60 -22.92
C LYS A 198 23.96 -8.18 -24.24
N GLU A 199 23.00 -7.52 -24.90
CA GLU A 199 22.52 -7.95 -26.22
C GLU A 199 23.60 -7.80 -27.30
N LYS A 200 24.32 -6.67 -27.32
CA LYS A 200 25.45 -6.45 -28.26
C LYS A 200 26.56 -7.48 -28.03
N ASP A 201 26.90 -7.77 -26.78
CA ASP A 201 27.87 -8.80 -26.42
C ASP A 201 27.42 -10.17 -26.94
N LYS A 202 26.15 -10.57 -26.71
CA LYS A 202 25.56 -11.82 -27.23
C LYS A 202 25.63 -11.89 -28.76
N ARG A 203 25.22 -10.82 -29.47
CA ARG A 203 25.27 -10.75 -30.94
C ARG A 203 26.71 -10.88 -31.46
N SER A 204 27.66 -10.23 -30.82
CA SER A 204 29.09 -10.32 -31.19
C SER A 204 29.67 -11.72 -31.00
N ILE A 205 29.15 -12.49 -30.04
CA ILE A 205 29.56 -13.89 -29.83
C ILE A 205 29.00 -14.76 -30.96
N ILE A 206 27.75 -14.56 -31.34
CA ILE A 206 27.11 -15.28 -32.45
C ILE A 206 27.87 -15.01 -33.76
N ASP A 207 28.16 -13.74 -34.07
CA ASP A 207 28.90 -13.33 -35.26
C ASP A 207 30.32 -13.95 -35.33
N LYS A 208 31.01 -14.04 -34.18
CA LYS A 208 32.32 -14.72 -34.09
C LYS A 208 32.22 -16.23 -34.25
N LEU A 209 31.12 -16.86 -33.84
CA LEU A 209 30.88 -18.29 -34.06
C LEU A 209 30.53 -18.59 -35.51
N GLU A 210 29.90 -17.65 -36.22
CA GLU A 210 29.55 -17.78 -37.63
C GLU A 210 30.76 -17.57 -38.55
N THR A 211 31.60 -16.58 -38.25
CA THR A 211 32.68 -16.14 -39.14
C THR A 211 34.03 -16.81 -38.92
N SER A 212 34.23 -17.56 -37.84
CA SER A 212 35.55 -18.12 -37.51
C SER A 212 35.57 -19.64 -37.40
N ASP A 213 36.60 -20.24 -38.00
CA ASP A 213 36.83 -21.70 -38.03
C ASP A 213 37.51 -22.26 -36.76
N LYS A 214 37.46 -21.52 -35.65
CA LYS A 214 38.10 -21.92 -34.38
C LYS A 214 37.16 -22.77 -33.54
N ASP A 215 37.74 -23.57 -32.63
CA ASP A 215 36.97 -24.38 -31.70
C ASP A 215 35.97 -23.53 -30.89
N ALA A 216 34.69 -23.87 -31.02
CA ALA A 216 33.58 -23.12 -30.43
C ALA A 216 33.67 -23.04 -28.89
N SER A 217 34.24 -24.07 -28.24
CA SER A 217 34.41 -24.13 -26.79
C SER A 217 35.41 -23.08 -26.28
N GLU A 218 36.51 -22.87 -26.99
CA GLU A 218 37.56 -21.92 -26.62
C GLU A 218 37.08 -20.46 -26.79
N LEU A 219 36.34 -20.19 -27.87
CA LEU A 219 35.76 -18.87 -28.13
C LEU A 219 34.74 -18.47 -27.04
N VAL A 220 33.87 -19.39 -26.64
CA VAL A 220 32.90 -19.16 -25.56
C VAL A 220 33.59 -19.01 -24.21
N ALA A 221 34.63 -19.81 -23.93
CA ALA A 221 35.41 -19.69 -22.70
C ALA A 221 36.12 -18.33 -22.60
N LYS A 222 36.70 -17.85 -23.71
CA LYS A 222 37.34 -16.53 -23.77
C LYS A 222 36.34 -15.38 -23.60
N ALA A 223 35.16 -15.48 -24.22
CA ALA A 223 34.08 -14.51 -24.06
C ALA A 223 33.56 -14.46 -22.62
N ARG A 224 33.35 -15.62 -21.98
CA ARG A 224 32.96 -15.73 -20.56
C ARG A 224 34.01 -15.15 -19.62
N ALA A 225 35.30 -15.39 -19.88
CA ALA A 225 36.39 -14.82 -19.10
C ALA A 225 36.45 -13.28 -19.24
N SER A 226 36.22 -12.73 -20.44
CA SER A 226 36.12 -11.28 -20.62
C SER A 226 34.88 -10.68 -19.95
N ALA A 227 33.74 -11.37 -19.98
CA ALA A 227 32.52 -10.94 -19.30
C ALA A 227 32.71 -10.93 -17.78
N GLN A 228 33.31 -11.97 -17.20
CA GLN A 228 33.62 -12.03 -15.76
C GLN A 228 34.56 -10.92 -15.29
N LYS A 229 35.54 -10.51 -16.12
CA LYS A 229 36.40 -9.36 -15.80
C LYS A 229 35.62 -8.05 -15.78
N ARG A 230 34.69 -7.85 -16.72
CA ARG A 230 33.82 -6.66 -16.78
C ARG A 230 32.86 -6.60 -15.59
N THR A 231 32.25 -7.73 -15.21
CA THR A 231 31.35 -7.79 -14.04
C THR A 231 32.10 -7.55 -12.73
N ASN A 232 33.31 -8.11 -12.57
CA ASN A 232 34.13 -7.90 -11.38
C ASN A 232 34.64 -6.45 -11.26
N ALA A 233 34.96 -5.80 -12.39
CA ALA A 233 35.32 -4.38 -12.40
C ALA A 233 34.14 -3.47 -12.01
N LYS A 234 32.92 -3.77 -12.49
CA LYS A 234 31.69 -3.02 -12.12
C LYS A 234 31.29 -3.27 -10.65
N ALA A 235 31.45 -4.49 -10.14
CA ALA A 235 31.15 -4.83 -8.73
C ALA A 235 32.08 -4.15 -7.72
N ALA A 236 33.29 -3.74 -8.12
CA ALA A 236 34.22 -3.00 -7.27
C ALA A 236 33.82 -1.52 -7.10
N THR A 237 33.02 -0.95 -8.00
CA THR A 237 32.59 0.46 -7.98
C THR A 237 31.24 0.69 -7.29
N THR A 238 30.35 -0.28 -7.31
CA THR A 238 29.07 -0.21 -6.62
C THR A 238 29.22 -0.83 -5.23
N GLY A 239 29.52 0.01 -4.24
CA GLY A 239 29.51 -0.37 -2.82
C GLY A 239 28.13 -0.88 -2.42
N PHE A 240 27.91 -2.18 -2.56
CA PHE A 240 26.67 -2.85 -2.20
C PHE A 240 26.50 -2.73 -0.68
N ARG A 241 25.64 -1.81 -0.25
CA ARG A 241 25.23 -1.77 1.16
C ARG A 241 24.49 -3.08 1.45
N SER A 242 24.97 -3.81 2.45
CA SER A 242 24.35 -5.04 2.93
C SER A 242 22.85 -4.82 3.14
N THR A 243 22.04 -5.81 2.75
CA THR A 243 20.60 -5.83 3.06
C THR A 243 20.32 -5.64 4.55
N ALA A 244 21.27 -5.99 5.42
CA ALA A 244 21.19 -5.75 6.86
C ALA A 244 21.24 -4.26 7.26
N ASP A 245 21.92 -3.40 6.49
CA ASP A 245 21.97 -1.95 6.78
C ASP A 245 20.70 -1.23 6.31
N LEU A 246 20.05 -1.72 5.24
CA LEU A 246 18.76 -1.19 4.75
C LEU A 246 17.61 -1.46 5.71
N LEU A 247 17.67 -2.56 6.46
CA LEU A 247 16.67 -2.93 7.47
C LEU A 247 16.76 -2.06 8.73
N ARG A 248 17.93 -1.50 9.04
CA ARG A 248 18.15 -0.72 10.27
C ARG A 248 17.62 0.71 10.15
N THR A 249 17.62 1.29 8.95
CA THR A 249 16.99 2.59 8.68
C THR A 249 15.46 2.57 8.73
N ARG A 250 14.83 1.41 8.49
CA ARG A 250 13.35 1.27 8.50
C ARG A 250 12.77 1.20 9.91
N ALA A 251 13.55 0.76 10.90
CA ALA A 251 13.13 0.66 12.29
C ALA A 251 13.29 1.97 13.08
N ALA A 252 14.01 2.96 12.53
CA ALA A 252 14.27 4.25 13.19
C ALA A 252 13.39 5.41 12.69
N GLN A 253 12.58 5.18 11.65
CA GLN A 253 11.61 6.14 11.14
C GLN A 253 10.19 5.65 11.49
N SER A 254 9.79 5.82 12.75
CA SER A 254 8.38 5.84 13.14
C SER A 254 7.75 7.16 12.72
N THR A 255 7.82 7.47 11.43
CA THR A 255 6.94 8.45 10.82
C THR A 255 5.65 7.70 10.50
N GLU A 256 4.55 8.11 11.14
CA GLU A 256 3.19 7.75 10.79
C GLU A 256 3.06 7.69 9.26
N VAL A 257 3.07 6.49 8.70
CA VAL A 257 2.88 6.30 7.26
C VAL A 257 1.43 6.69 7.01
N PRO A 258 1.15 7.76 6.23
CA PRO A 258 -0.22 8.12 5.93
C PRO A 258 -0.90 6.91 5.28
N ASP A 259 -2.05 6.49 5.81
CA ASP A 259 -2.81 5.38 5.23
C ASP A 259 -3.13 5.74 3.78
N VAL A 260 -2.44 5.04 2.87
CA VAL A 260 -2.66 5.19 1.44
C VAL A 260 -4.09 4.74 1.18
N PRO A 261 -4.93 5.55 0.49
CA PRO A 261 -6.28 5.16 0.16
C PRO A 261 -6.28 3.77 -0.46
N HIS A 262 -7.23 2.91 -0.07
CA HIS A 262 -7.35 1.57 -0.63
C HIS A 262 -7.48 1.67 -2.15
N VAL A 263 -6.39 1.42 -2.86
CA VAL A 263 -6.39 1.21 -4.30
C VAL A 263 -6.92 -0.22 -4.48
N PRO A 264 -8.06 -0.42 -5.17
CA PRO A 264 -8.49 -1.76 -5.53
C PRO A 264 -7.31 -2.50 -6.16
N ILE A 265 -7.14 -3.78 -5.87
CA ILE A 265 -6.01 -4.58 -6.37
C ILE A 265 -5.92 -4.39 -7.90
N GLN A 266 -4.97 -3.57 -8.33
CA GLN A 266 -4.55 -3.42 -9.72
C GLN A 266 -3.39 -4.38 -9.91
N ASP A 267 -3.66 -5.68 -9.73
CA ASP A 267 -2.73 -6.66 -10.26
C ASP A 267 -2.80 -6.53 -11.78
N ASP A 268 -1.65 -6.37 -12.41
CA ASP A 268 -1.47 -6.56 -13.85
C ASP A 268 -1.63 -8.06 -14.13
N TYR A 269 -2.88 -8.55 -14.00
CA TYR A 269 -3.22 -9.94 -14.23
C TYR A 269 -3.00 -10.24 -15.72
N THR A 270 -1.94 -10.98 -16.00
CA THR A 270 -1.67 -11.47 -17.35
C THR A 270 -2.63 -12.62 -17.65
N ALA A 271 -3.72 -12.32 -18.35
CA ALA A 271 -4.74 -13.31 -18.74
C ALA A 271 -4.25 -14.31 -19.81
N TYR A 272 -3.00 -14.15 -20.28
CA TYR A 272 -2.34 -14.97 -21.31
C TYR A 272 -3.11 -15.02 -22.63
N GLU A 273 -3.94 -14.01 -22.89
CA GLU A 273 -4.82 -13.90 -24.07
C GLU A 273 -4.03 -13.82 -25.39
N ASP A 274 -2.78 -13.37 -25.32
CA ASP A 274 -1.83 -13.29 -26.43
C ASP A 274 -1.23 -14.64 -26.81
N MET A 275 -1.28 -15.64 -25.92
CA MET A 275 -0.65 -16.95 -26.14
C MET A 275 -1.57 -18.01 -26.76
N PHE A 276 -2.89 -17.78 -26.83
CA PHE A 276 -3.82 -18.76 -27.41
C PHE A 276 -5.02 -18.11 -28.09
N VAL A 277 -5.62 -18.85 -29.04
CA VAL A 277 -6.89 -18.49 -29.67
C VAL A 277 -7.87 -19.65 -29.46
N LEU A 278 -9.03 -19.34 -28.86
CA LEU A 278 -10.09 -20.33 -28.65
C LEU A 278 -10.70 -20.79 -29.98
N LYS A 279 -10.81 -22.10 -30.15
CA LYS A 279 -11.59 -22.71 -31.23
C LYS A 279 -13.07 -22.73 -30.85
N PRO A 280 -13.98 -22.63 -31.84
CA PRO A 280 -15.42 -22.70 -31.58
C PRO A 280 -15.88 -24.08 -31.08
N VAL A 281 -15.11 -25.15 -31.35
CA VAL A 281 -15.45 -26.51 -30.93
C VAL A 281 -14.18 -27.26 -30.52
N TYR A 282 -14.22 -27.86 -29.33
CA TYR A 282 -13.23 -28.81 -28.84
C TYR A 282 -13.85 -30.19 -28.64
N ASN A 283 -13.03 -31.24 -28.80
CA ASN A 283 -13.44 -32.62 -28.49
C ASN A 283 -13.36 -32.84 -26.98
N ASP A 284 -14.46 -32.57 -26.30
CA ASP A 284 -14.60 -32.66 -24.84
C ASP A 284 -15.73 -33.63 -24.48
N PHE A 285 -15.35 -34.84 -24.06
CA PHE A 285 -16.27 -35.90 -23.68
C PHE A 285 -17.16 -35.54 -22.49
N LEU A 286 -16.70 -34.66 -21.60
CA LEU A 286 -17.46 -34.20 -20.44
C LEU A 286 -18.49 -33.15 -20.86
N GLY A 287 -18.11 -32.21 -21.73
CA GLY A 287 -18.97 -31.15 -22.26
C GLY A 287 -20.03 -31.61 -23.26
N ASP A 288 -19.87 -32.79 -23.87
CA ASP A 288 -20.80 -33.33 -24.88
C ASP A 288 -22.25 -33.51 -24.37
N ALA A 289 -22.44 -33.75 -23.07
CA ALA A 289 -23.76 -33.83 -22.46
C ALA A 289 -24.45 -32.46 -22.43
N VAL A 290 -23.72 -31.41 -22.07
CA VAL A 290 -24.21 -30.02 -21.98
C VAL A 290 -24.48 -29.43 -23.37
N ARG A 291 -23.77 -29.89 -24.41
CA ARG A 291 -24.00 -29.48 -25.80
C ARG A 291 -25.24 -30.12 -26.42
N ARG A 292 -25.58 -31.34 -26.01
CA ARG A 292 -26.76 -32.08 -26.50
C ARG A 292 -28.06 -31.71 -25.77
N ASP A 293 -27.95 -31.04 -24.63
CA ASP A 293 -29.09 -30.57 -23.85
C ASP A 293 -29.79 -29.39 -24.57
N ARG A 294 -30.96 -29.68 -25.16
CA ARG A 294 -31.83 -28.68 -25.80
C ARG A 294 -32.67 -27.89 -24.81
N GLU A 295 -32.91 -28.44 -23.63
CA GLU A 295 -33.76 -27.83 -22.60
C GLU A 295 -32.97 -26.85 -21.72
N GLY A 296 -31.63 -26.87 -21.83
CA GLY A 296 -30.73 -25.90 -21.19
C GLY A 296 -30.63 -26.06 -19.68
N ILE A 297 -31.11 -27.18 -19.15
CA ILE A 297 -31.11 -27.51 -17.71
C ILE A 297 -29.68 -27.55 -17.18
N MET A 298 -28.76 -28.12 -17.97
CA MET A 298 -27.33 -28.24 -17.62
C MET A 298 -26.56 -26.92 -17.74
N ARG A 299 -27.17 -25.86 -18.29
CA ARG A 299 -26.61 -24.49 -18.34
C ARG A 299 -27.21 -23.57 -17.28
N ALA A 300 -28.10 -24.08 -16.44
CA ALA A 300 -28.69 -23.31 -15.35
C ALA A 300 -27.58 -22.77 -14.41
N GLY A 301 -27.67 -21.49 -14.04
CA GLY A 301 -26.65 -20.83 -13.21
C GLY A 301 -25.52 -20.13 -13.98
N GLY A 302 -25.63 -20.00 -15.30
CA GLY A 302 -24.67 -19.24 -16.12
C GLY A 302 -23.46 -20.07 -16.57
N TYR A 303 -23.55 -21.39 -16.53
CA TYR A 303 -22.47 -22.26 -16.99
C TYR A 303 -22.33 -22.22 -18.53
N MET A 304 -21.15 -21.80 -19.00
CA MET A 304 -20.78 -21.70 -20.41
C MET A 304 -19.64 -22.67 -20.73
N LEU A 305 -19.75 -23.46 -21.82
CA LEU A 305 -18.70 -24.40 -22.20
C LEU A 305 -17.42 -23.68 -22.64
N GLU A 306 -17.58 -22.52 -23.28
CA GLU A 306 -16.48 -21.72 -23.78
C GLU A 306 -15.54 -21.31 -22.64
N GLU A 307 -16.09 -20.93 -21.48
CA GLU A 307 -15.33 -20.57 -20.28
C GLU A 307 -14.58 -21.76 -19.67
N ALA A 308 -15.16 -22.96 -19.75
CA ALA A 308 -14.51 -24.18 -19.29
C ALA A 308 -13.30 -24.52 -20.17
N TRP A 309 -13.43 -24.39 -21.49
CA TRP A 309 -12.32 -24.57 -22.43
C TRP A 309 -11.24 -23.51 -22.25
N GLU A 310 -11.63 -22.25 -22.11
CA GLU A 310 -10.72 -21.14 -21.86
C GLU A 310 -9.91 -21.37 -20.58
N ARG A 311 -10.56 -21.78 -19.50
CA ARG A 311 -9.88 -22.08 -18.22
C ARG A 311 -8.89 -23.24 -18.36
N ALA A 312 -9.26 -24.28 -19.11
CA ALA A 312 -8.38 -25.43 -19.35
C ALA A 312 -7.12 -25.03 -20.16
N ILE A 313 -7.30 -24.25 -21.23
CA ILE A 313 -6.19 -23.80 -22.09
C ILE A 313 -5.31 -22.80 -21.34
N ARG A 314 -5.90 -21.83 -20.64
CA ARG A 314 -5.16 -20.86 -19.83
C ARG A 314 -4.31 -21.54 -18.77
N SER A 315 -4.84 -22.57 -18.10
CA SER A 315 -4.09 -23.39 -17.13
C SER A 315 -2.90 -24.11 -17.79
N ALA A 316 -3.12 -24.70 -18.96
CA ALA A 316 -2.06 -25.38 -19.70
C ALA A 316 -0.95 -24.41 -20.15
N VAL A 317 -1.34 -23.25 -20.67
CA VAL A 317 -0.41 -22.20 -21.13
C VAL A 317 0.39 -21.61 -19.97
N ALA A 318 -0.25 -21.31 -18.84
CA ALA A 318 0.42 -20.83 -17.63
C ALA A 318 1.44 -21.85 -17.08
N GLY A 319 1.25 -23.14 -17.37
CA GLY A 319 2.17 -24.21 -16.97
C GLY A 319 3.39 -24.39 -17.89
N LEU A 320 3.43 -23.79 -19.09
CA LEU A 320 4.51 -23.99 -20.05
C LEU A 320 5.86 -23.45 -19.56
N GLU A 321 5.84 -22.36 -18.80
CA GLU A 321 7.05 -21.71 -18.28
C GLU A 321 7.49 -22.25 -16.93
N VAL A 322 6.72 -23.17 -16.33
CA VAL A 322 7.07 -23.79 -15.05
C VAL A 322 8.12 -24.87 -15.31
N PRO A 323 9.38 -24.68 -14.87
CA PRO A 323 10.39 -25.72 -15.05
C PRO A 323 9.98 -26.97 -14.27
N PRO A 324 10.30 -28.18 -14.76
CA PRO A 324 10.10 -29.39 -13.98
C PRO A 324 10.83 -29.27 -12.65
N LEU A 325 10.25 -29.84 -11.58
CA LEU A 325 10.89 -29.86 -10.27
C LEU A 325 12.23 -30.60 -10.38
N VAL A 326 13.34 -29.86 -10.32
CA VAL A 326 14.69 -30.42 -10.32
C VAL A 326 15.09 -30.73 -8.87
N GLY A 327 15.57 -31.94 -8.61
CA GLY A 327 16.11 -32.32 -7.29
C GLY A 327 15.24 -33.24 -6.43
N LEU A 328 14.09 -33.70 -6.95
CA LEU A 328 13.40 -34.88 -6.41
C LEU A 328 13.73 -36.07 -7.29
N ASP A 329 14.87 -36.71 -7.05
CA ASP A 329 15.11 -38.08 -7.50
C ASP A 329 14.12 -38.97 -6.75
N VAL A 330 12.87 -39.03 -7.22
CA VAL A 330 11.96 -40.08 -6.81
C VAL A 330 12.59 -41.35 -7.36
N PRO A 331 13.09 -42.28 -6.51
CA PRO A 331 13.60 -43.54 -7.01
C PRO A 331 12.49 -44.15 -7.86
N ALA A 332 12.81 -44.49 -9.11
CA ALA A 332 11.87 -45.14 -10.01
C ALA A 332 11.17 -46.25 -9.22
N PRO A 333 9.81 -46.29 -9.18
CA PRO A 333 9.12 -47.34 -8.45
C PRO A 333 9.65 -48.67 -8.96
N PRO A 334 9.98 -49.62 -8.07
CA PRO A 334 10.53 -50.90 -8.52
C PRO A 334 9.56 -51.48 -9.53
N ALA A 335 10.07 -51.80 -10.73
CA ALA A 335 9.26 -52.41 -11.78
C ALA A 335 8.49 -53.58 -11.16
N SER A 336 7.16 -53.54 -11.28
CA SER A 336 6.30 -54.63 -10.79
C SER A 336 6.82 -55.92 -11.40
N LYS A 337 7.32 -56.83 -10.57
CA LYS A 337 7.79 -58.13 -11.05
C LYS A 337 6.57 -58.88 -11.56
N LEU A 338 6.49 -58.99 -12.88
CA LEU A 338 5.57 -59.89 -13.55
C LEU A 338 6.18 -61.29 -13.49
N ASP A 339 5.37 -62.29 -13.15
CA ASP A 339 5.77 -63.68 -13.35
C ASP A 339 5.76 -64.03 -14.85
N SER A 340 6.21 -65.24 -15.19
CA SER A 340 6.21 -65.75 -16.58
C SER A 340 4.81 -65.84 -17.21
N SER A 341 3.76 -65.66 -16.41
CA SER A 341 2.34 -65.62 -16.81
C SER A 341 1.80 -64.21 -17.00
N GLY A 342 2.56 -63.17 -16.64
CA GLY A 342 2.18 -61.77 -16.82
C GLY A 342 1.31 -61.19 -15.71
N ASP A 343 1.24 -61.83 -14.54
CA ASP A 343 0.48 -61.33 -13.39
C ASP A 343 1.36 -60.55 -12.40
N VAL A 344 0.77 -59.51 -11.81
CA VAL A 344 1.47 -58.59 -10.89
C VAL A 344 1.63 -59.23 -9.52
N ILE A 345 2.87 -59.55 -9.14
CA ILE A 345 3.19 -60.07 -7.81
C ILE A 345 3.16 -58.92 -6.80
N MET A 346 2.14 -58.90 -5.93
CA MET A 346 2.09 -58.02 -4.76
C MET A 346 2.95 -58.62 -3.64
N THR A 347 4.04 -57.96 -3.25
CA THR A 347 4.80 -58.29 -2.02
C THR A 347 4.32 -57.47 -0.84
#